data_AF-A0A653QNJ2-F1
#
_entry.id   AF-A0A653QNJ2-F1
#
_cell.length_a   1.000
_cell.length_b   1.000
_cell.length_c   1.000
_cell.angle_alpha   90.00
_cell.angle_beta   90.00
_cell.angle_gamma   90.00
#
_symmetry.space_group_name_H-M   'P 1'
#
loop_
_entity.id
_entity.type
_entity.pdbx_description
1 polymer ?
#
loop_
_entity_poly.entity_id
_entity_poly.type
_entity_poly.pdbx_seq_one_letter_code
_entity_poly.pdbx_strand_id
1 'polypeptide(L)'
;MLNAVFSTGNQSDAVVRVLGRYCARRDEQGADPKRDGPDELIAEIERCGGPDEFADELDNHWRAWQSKAAPYKTTVILGAAQLLKGSDVQTSDDLKLAMASADEHNRLKSGWLALPGQRSGLTWRYFLMNSGMPGIKADRMITRWVSRAVGRTVKPTEAEAILLAAAERLSVDANHLDHAVWAVQRGRR
;
A
#
# COMPACT_ATOMS: atom_id res chain seq x y z
N MET A 1 -1.55 5.11 -3.45
CA MET A 1 -0.37 4.29 -3.83
C MET A 1 0.94 4.71 -3.16
N LEU A 2 1.40 5.96 -3.31
CA LEU A 2 2.67 6.46 -2.75
C LEU A 2 2.92 6.05 -1.29
N ASN A 3 1.92 6.27 -0.43
CA ASN A 3 1.98 5.91 0.99
C ASN A 3 2.34 4.42 1.22
N ALA A 4 1.78 3.51 0.42
CA ALA A 4 1.99 2.07 0.57
C ALA A 4 3.44 1.67 0.32
N VAL A 5 4.06 2.21 -0.74
CA VAL A 5 5.44 1.90 -1.12
C VAL A 5 6.43 2.58 -0.17
N PHE A 6 6.18 3.83 0.23
CA PHE A 6 7.06 4.55 1.14
C PHE A 6 7.03 4.03 2.58
N SER A 7 5.91 3.49 3.05
CA SER A 7 5.73 3.01 4.44
C SER A 7 6.58 1.79 4.83
N THR A 8 7.21 1.09 3.88
CA THR A 8 8.01 -0.11 4.21
C THR A 8 9.43 0.25 4.63
N GLY A 9 9.80 -0.06 5.87
CA GLY A 9 11.16 0.17 6.38
C GLY A 9 11.48 1.63 6.73
N ASN A 10 10.48 2.52 6.73
CA ASN A 10 10.64 3.94 7.03
C ASN A 10 9.69 4.38 8.16
N GLN A 11 10.07 5.47 8.85
CA GLN A 11 9.26 6.06 9.92
C GLN A 11 8.06 6.83 9.35
N SER A 12 6.91 6.78 10.03
CA SER A 12 5.67 7.44 9.57
C SER A 12 5.85 8.92 9.29
N ASP A 13 6.55 9.64 10.17
CA ASP A 13 6.73 11.09 10.03
C ASP A 13 7.53 11.45 8.79
N ALA A 14 8.49 10.61 8.42
CA ALA A 14 9.27 10.81 7.20
C ALA A 14 8.42 10.55 5.95
N VAL A 15 7.52 9.56 5.99
CA VAL A 15 6.58 9.29 4.90
C VAL A 15 5.63 10.47 4.73
N VAL A 16 5.08 11.01 5.82
CA VAL A 16 4.19 12.19 5.78
C VAL A 16 4.88 13.39 5.13
N ARG A 17 6.17 13.64 5.44
CA ARG A 17 6.92 14.73 4.82
C ARG A 17 7.06 14.57 3.31
N VAL A 18 7.38 13.37 2.83
CA VAL A 18 7.50 13.09 1.39
C VAL A 18 6.15 13.26 0.69
N LEU A 19 5.07 12.76 1.29
CA LEU A 19 3.71 12.96 0.75
C LEU A 19 3.31 14.44 0.74
N GLY A 20 3.73 15.21 1.75
CA GLY A 20 3.52 16.66 1.80
C GLY A 20 4.21 17.40 0.65
N ARG A 21 5.45 17.02 0.31
CA ARG A 21 6.16 17.60 -0.85
C ARG A 21 5.46 17.29 -2.17
N TYR A 22 4.98 16.05 -2.33
CA TYR A 22 4.18 15.69 -3.50
C TYR A 22 2.90 16.55 -3.59
N CYS A 23 2.14 16.68 -2.50
CA CYS A 23 0.91 17.46 -2.49
C CYS A 23 1.16 18.93 -2.81
N ALA A 24 2.14 19.55 -2.13
CA ALA A 24 2.49 20.96 -2.36
C ALA A 24 2.86 21.22 -3.82
N ARG A 25 3.65 20.33 -4.42
CA ARG A 25 4.04 20.43 -5.82
C ARG A 25 2.83 20.36 -6.78
N ARG A 26 1.87 19.47 -6.52
CA ARG A 26 0.65 19.37 -7.33
C ARG A 26 -0.25 20.60 -7.16
N ASP A 27 -0.37 21.10 -5.93
CA ASP A 27 -1.09 22.34 -5.64
C ASP A 27 -0.48 23.55 -6.37
N GLU A 28 0.85 23.68 -6.39
CA GLU A 28 1.60 24.73 -7.12
C GLU A 28 1.35 24.70 -8.63
N GLN A 29 0.93 23.56 -9.17
CA GLN A 29 0.61 23.37 -10.58
C GLN A 29 -0.87 23.54 -10.90
N GLY A 30 -1.67 23.91 -9.90
CA GLY A 30 -3.13 24.03 -10.02
C GLY A 30 -3.85 22.68 -10.17
N ALA A 31 -3.21 21.57 -9.80
CA ALA A 31 -3.82 20.24 -9.77
C ALA A 31 -4.43 19.94 -8.38
N ASP A 32 -5.23 18.86 -8.29
CA ASP A 32 -5.75 18.36 -7.01
C ASP A 32 -5.05 17.04 -6.63
N PRO A 33 -4.05 17.05 -5.73
CA PRO A 33 -3.32 15.85 -5.35
C PRO A 33 -4.19 14.76 -4.71
N LYS A 34 -5.39 15.09 -4.22
CA LYS A 34 -6.32 14.11 -3.64
C LYS A 34 -7.09 13.33 -4.71
N ARG A 35 -7.11 13.85 -5.94
CA ARG A 35 -7.78 13.23 -7.09
C ARG A 35 -6.80 12.55 -8.03
N ASP A 36 -5.50 12.76 -7.86
CA ASP A 36 -4.47 12.13 -8.68
C ASP A 36 -4.56 10.60 -8.61
N GLY A 37 -4.79 9.99 -9.77
CA GLY A 37 -4.70 8.56 -10.01
C GLY A 37 -3.34 8.16 -10.60
N PRO A 38 -3.23 6.91 -11.07
CA PRO A 38 -2.08 6.43 -11.82
C PRO A 38 -1.69 7.29 -13.01
N ASP A 39 -2.65 7.81 -13.80
CA ASP A 39 -2.32 8.64 -14.97
C ASP A 39 -1.66 9.97 -14.58
N GLU A 40 -2.22 10.68 -13.61
CA GLU A 40 -1.64 11.93 -13.12
C GLU A 40 -0.25 11.72 -12.55
N LEU A 41 -0.04 10.61 -11.83
CA LEU A 41 1.25 10.29 -11.25
C LEU A 41 2.29 9.85 -12.30
N ILE A 42 1.88 9.12 -13.34
CA ILE A 42 2.78 8.79 -14.46
C ILE A 42 3.20 10.08 -15.16
N ALA A 43 2.24 10.94 -15.51
CA ALA A 43 2.53 12.22 -16.15
C ALA A 43 3.42 13.12 -15.29
N GLU A 44 3.22 13.10 -13.96
CA GLU A 44 4.07 13.80 -13.00
C GLU A 44 5.52 13.32 -13.05
N ILE A 45 5.73 12.00 -12.98
CA ILE A 45 7.05 11.39 -13.01
C ILE A 45 7.75 11.65 -14.34
N GLU A 46 7.03 11.52 -15.45
CA GLU A 46 7.53 11.78 -16.80
C GLU A 46 7.94 13.25 -16.96
N ARG A 47 7.14 14.20 -16.44
CA ARG A 47 7.48 15.62 -16.48
C ARG A 47 8.74 15.95 -15.67
N CYS A 48 9.05 15.19 -14.63
CA CYS A 48 10.32 15.36 -13.90
C CYS A 48 11.53 14.88 -14.70
N GLY A 49 11.33 14.10 -15.78
CA GLY A 49 12.40 13.47 -16.54
C GLY A 49 12.55 11.97 -16.26
N GLY A 50 11.80 11.44 -15.29
CA GLY A 50 11.89 10.04 -14.89
C GLY A 50 11.72 9.82 -13.38
N PRO A 51 11.73 8.56 -12.94
CA PRO A 51 11.55 8.22 -11.52
C PRO A 51 12.74 8.67 -10.64
N ASP A 52 13.94 8.81 -11.19
CA ASP A 52 15.11 9.22 -10.42
C ASP A 52 15.10 10.74 -10.19
N GLU A 53 14.80 11.52 -11.21
CA GLU A 53 14.58 12.96 -11.12
C GLU A 53 13.36 13.28 -10.24
N PHE A 54 12.30 12.47 -10.30
CA PHE A 54 11.19 12.60 -9.36
C PHE A 54 11.60 12.33 -7.91
N ALA A 55 12.58 11.46 -7.67
CA ALA A 55 13.13 11.25 -6.32
C ALA A 55 13.91 12.48 -5.84
N ASP A 56 14.64 13.16 -6.74
CA ASP A 56 15.33 14.43 -6.45
C ASP A 56 14.33 15.53 -6.11
N GLU A 57 13.27 15.69 -6.91
CA GLU A 57 12.19 16.66 -6.68
C GLU A 57 11.48 16.44 -5.33
N LEU A 58 11.32 15.17 -4.92
CA LEU A 58 10.77 14.82 -3.61
C LEU A 58 11.81 14.83 -2.48
N ASP A 59 13.09 15.04 -2.77
CA ASP A 59 14.22 14.92 -1.83
C ASP A 59 14.16 13.60 -1.06
N ASN A 60 13.95 12.50 -1.80
CA ASN A 60 13.70 11.19 -1.22
C ASN A 60 14.29 10.04 -2.06
N HIS A 61 15.51 9.64 -1.71
CA HIS A 61 16.27 8.57 -2.36
C HIS A 61 16.12 7.20 -1.70
N TRP A 62 14.98 6.93 -1.06
CA TRP A 62 14.74 5.63 -0.45
C TRP A 62 14.71 4.52 -1.49
N ARG A 63 15.43 3.44 -1.21
CA ARG A 63 15.59 2.31 -2.13
C ARG A 63 14.62 1.17 -1.85
N ALA A 64 14.35 0.37 -2.89
CA ALA A 64 13.45 -0.77 -2.80
C ALA A 64 13.96 -1.86 -1.82
N TRP A 65 15.27 -1.99 -1.65
CA TRP A 65 15.92 -2.76 -0.59
C TRP A 65 17.25 -2.11 -0.20
N GLN A 66 17.89 -2.62 0.86
CA GLN A 66 19.11 -2.06 1.42
C GLN A 66 20.35 -2.42 0.57
N SER A 67 20.53 -1.71 -0.55
CA SER A 67 21.70 -1.81 -1.43
C SER A 67 21.81 -0.57 -2.31
N LYS A 68 23.03 -0.10 -2.62
CA LYS A 68 23.25 1.02 -3.56
C LYS A 68 22.83 0.70 -5.00
N ALA A 69 22.82 -0.59 -5.37
CA ALA A 69 22.38 -1.06 -6.68
C ALA A 69 20.85 -1.20 -6.78
N ALA A 70 20.12 -1.06 -5.66
CA ALA A 70 18.67 -1.13 -5.68
C ALA A 70 18.09 0.17 -6.28
N PRO A 71 17.04 0.10 -7.12
CA PRO A 71 16.38 1.29 -7.63
C PRO A 71 15.70 2.05 -6.48
N TYR A 72 15.39 3.33 -6.72
CA TYR A 72 14.57 4.10 -5.80
C TYR A 72 13.14 3.57 -5.76
N LYS A 73 12.46 3.86 -4.65
CA LYS A 73 11.05 3.55 -4.47
C LYS A 73 10.17 4.27 -5.49
N THR A 74 10.62 5.40 -6.03
CA THR A 74 9.97 6.11 -7.14
C THR A 74 9.93 5.25 -8.42
N THR A 75 10.96 4.46 -8.71
CA THR A 75 10.92 3.47 -9.81
C THR A 75 9.84 2.42 -9.59
N VAL A 76 9.71 1.94 -8.35
CA VAL A 76 8.64 0.98 -7.97
C VAL A 76 7.27 1.62 -8.10
N ILE A 77 7.13 2.88 -7.70
CA ILE A 77 5.90 3.66 -7.80
C ILE A 77 5.48 3.83 -9.26
N LEU A 78 6.41 4.16 -10.16
CA LEU A 78 6.12 4.26 -11.59
C LEU A 78 5.61 2.93 -12.15
N GLY A 79 6.31 1.82 -11.84
CA GLY A 79 5.87 0.49 -12.29
C GLY A 79 4.51 0.07 -11.73
N ALA A 80 4.22 0.43 -10.47
CA ALA A 80 2.91 0.20 -9.86
C ALA A 80 1.81 1.05 -10.53
N ALA A 81 2.11 2.32 -10.87
CA ALA A 81 1.18 3.18 -11.61
C ALA A 81 0.87 2.61 -12.99
N GLN A 82 1.90 2.20 -13.74
CA GLN A 82 1.77 1.61 -15.06
C GLN A 82 0.99 0.29 -15.04
N LEU A 83 1.20 -0.53 -14.00
CA LEU A 83 0.43 -1.75 -13.79
C LEU A 83 -1.06 -1.46 -13.60
N LEU A 84 -1.41 -0.49 -12.75
CA LEU A 84 -2.81 -0.11 -12.52
C LEU A 84 -3.45 0.50 -13.77
N LYS A 85 -2.72 1.39 -14.47
CA LYS A 85 -3.14 1.95 -15.76
C LYS A 85 -3.40 0.87 -16.80
N GLY A 86 -2.53 -0.13 -16.91
CA GLY A 86 -2.67 -1.26 -17.85
C GLY A 86 -3.81 -2.23 -17.51
N SER A 87 -4.49 -2.01 -16.38
CA SER A 87 -5.69 -2.72 -15.93
C SER A 87 -6.89 -1.78 -15.79
N ASP A 88 -6.81 -0.57 -16.38
CA ASP A 88 -7.85 0.47 -16.34
C ASP A 88 -8.27 0.89 -14.92
N VAL A 89 -7.38 0.76 -13.94
CA VAL A 89 -7.64 1.18 -12.55
C VAL A 89 -7.13 2.59 -12.36
N GLN A 90 -8.03 3.59 -12.32
CA GLN A 90 -7.66 4.98 -12.04
C GLN A 90 -8.11 5.44 -10.65
N THR A 91 -9.22 4.90 -10.15
CA THR A 91 -9.86 5.30 -8.91
C THR A 91 -9.99 4.13 -7.93
N SER A 92 -10.38 4.44 -6.69
CA SER A 92 -10.72 3.41 -5.71
C SER A 92 -11.93 2.57 -6.13
N ASP A 93 -12.86 3.11 -6.92
CA ASP A 93 -14.02 2.35 -7.40
C ASP A 93 -13.63 1.40 -8.53
N ASP A 94 -12.74 1.81 -9.44
CA ASP A 94 -12.17 0.91 -10.46
C ASP A 94 -11.41 -0.24 -9.79
N LEU A 95 -10.66 0.07 -8.72
CA LEU A 95 -9.97 -0.94 -7.93
C LEU A 95 -10.96 -1.93 -7.28
N LYS A 96 -12.11 -1.48 -6.75
CA LYS A 96 -13.14 -2.38 -6.20
C LYS A 96 -13.66 -3.33 -7.28
N LEU A 97 -13.93 -2.82 -8.47
CA LEU A 97 -14.39 -3.62 -9.61
C LEU A 97 -13.32 -4.65 -10.02
N ALA A 98 -12.06 -4.25 -10.10
CA ALA A 98 -10.94 -5.14 -10.39
C ALA A 98 -10.78 -6.23 -9.31
N MET A 99 -10.99 -5.89 -8.03
CA MET A 99 -10.91 -6.87 -6.93
C MET A 99 -12.07 -7.86 -6.90
N ALA A 100 -13.21 -7.55 -7.52
CA ALA A 100 -14.34 -8.47 -7.64
C ALA A 100 -14.09 -9.60 -8.65
N SER A 101 -13.15 -9.41 -9.58
CA SER A 101 -12.69 -10.44 -10.52
C SER A 101 -11.48 -11.19 -9.95
N ALA A 102 -11.60 -12.50 -9.77
CA ALA A 102 -10.49 -13.32 -9.28
C ALA A 102 -9.27 -13.28 -10.22
N ASP A 103 -9.51 -13.25 -11.53
CA ASP A 103 -8.44 -13.20 -12.53
C ASP A 103 -7.73 -11.85 -12.51
N GLU A 104 -8.48 -10.75 -12.45
CA GLU A 104 -7.91 -9.41 -12.43
C GLU A 104 -7.18 -9.12 -11.11
N HIS A 105 -7.74 -9.55 -9.98
CA HIS A 105 -7.05 -9.53 -8.70
C HIS A 105 -5.73 -10.31 -8.77
N ASN A 106 -5.75 -11.55 -9.27
CA ASN A 106 -4.54 -12.36 -9.37
C ASN A 106 -3.49 -11.74 -10.31
N ARG A 107 -3.92 -11.13 -11.42
CA ARG A 107 -3.05 -10.40 -12.35
C ARG A 107 -2.40 -9.20 -11.68
N LEU A 108 -3.18 -8.30 -11.09
CA LEU A 108 -2.69 -7.10 -10.40
C LEU A 108 -1.76 -7.47 -9.24
N LYS A 109 -2.14 -8.45 -8.42
CA LYS A 109 -1.30 -8.94 -7.33
C LYS A 109 0.01 -9.49 -7.86
N SER A 110 -0.02 -10.38 -8.84
CA SER A 110 1.19 -11.00 -9.40
C SER A 110 2.11 -9.97 -10.04
N GLY A 111 1.55 -9.03 -10.80
CA GLY A 111 2.29 -7.90 -11.38
C GLY A 111 2.95 -7.03 -10.30
N TRP A 112 2.20 -6.71 -9.24
CA TRP A 112 2.74 -5.92 -8.14
C TRP A 112 3.88 -6.63 -7.41
N LEU A 113 3.73 -7.94 -7.14
CA LEU A 113 4.75 -8.73 -6.45
C LEU A 113 6.03 -8.92 -7.30
N ALA A 114 5.93 -8.79 -8.62
CA ALA A 114 7.07 -8.83 -9.53
C ALA A 114 7.88 -7.52 -9.54
N LEU A 115 7.33 -6.42 -9.02
CA LEU A 115 8.04 -5.14 -8.93
C LEU A 115 9.26 -5.24 -7.98
N PRO A 116 10.31 -4.42 -8.20
CA PRO A 116 11.54 -4.47 -7.40
C PRO A 116 11.26 -4.33 -5.90
N GLY A 117 11.71 -5.30 -5.10
CA GLY A 117 11.52 -5.30 -3.64
C GLY A 117 10.10 -5.62 -3.14
N GLN A 118 9.15 -5.95 -4.01
CA GLN A 118 7.72 -6.10 -3.64
C GLN A 118 7.25 -7.56 -3.44
N ARG A 119 8.16 -8.54 -3.58
CA ARG A 119 7.87 -9.98 -3.51
C ARG A 119 7.13 -10.42 -2.24
N SER A 120 7.27 -9.72 -1.12
CA SER A 120 6.58 -10.04 0.14
C SER A 120 5.06 -9.75 0.11
N GLY A 121 4.59 -8.99 -0.88
CA GLY A 121 3.21 -8.52 -0.99
C GLY A 121 2.79 -7.53 0.10
N LEU A 122 3.72 -7.05 0.94
CA LEU A 122 3.38 -6.14 2.03
C LEU A 122 2.83 -4.80 1.52
N THR A 123 3.48 -4.22 0.52
CA THR A 123 3.04 -2.96 -0.09
C THR A 123 1.75 -3.13 -0.89
N TRP A 124 1.52 -4.29 -1.51
CA TRP A 124 0.24 -4.63 -2.14
C TRP A 124 -0.90 -4.55 -1.11
N ARG A 125 -0.75 -5.22 0.04
CA ARG A 125 -1.74 -5.15 1.12
C ARG A 125 -1.96 -3.73 1.63
N TYR A 126 -0.89 -2.94 1.80
CA TYR A 126 -1.02 -1.54 2.21
C TYR A 126 -1.68 -0.68 1.14
N PHE A 127 -1.47 -0.97 -0.14
CA PHE A 127 -2.12 -0.27 -1.23
C PHE A 127 -3.62 -0.51 -1.20
N LEU A 128 -4.06 -1.77 -1.09
CA LEU A 128 -5.47 -2.12 -0.96
C LEU A 128 -6.13 -1.42 0.24
N MET A 129 -5.50 -1.51 1.41
CA MET A 129 -5.98 -0.85 2.65
C MET A 129 -6.08 0.67 2.50
N ASN A 130 -5.03 1.32 1.99
CA ASN A 130 -5.02 2.78 1.79
C ASN A 130 -6.04 3.23 0.72
N SER A 131 -6.50 2.31 -0.12
CA SER A 131 -7.52 2.56 -1.15
C SER A 131 -8.93 2.20 -0.68
N GLY A 132 -9.10 1.85 0.60
CA GLY A 132 -10.39 1.50 1.19
C GLY A 132 -10.89 0.11 0.80
N MET A 133 -10.03 -0.78 0.31
CA MET A 133 -10.41 -2.17 0.06
C MET A 133 -10.50 -2.92 1.39
N PRO A 134 -11.52 -3.76 1.59
CA PRO A 134 -11.63 -4.58 2.79
C PRO A 134 -10.41 -5.51 2.90
N GLY A 135 -9.66 -5.40 3.99
CA GLY A 135 -8.48 -6.23 4.23
C GLY A 135 -7.83 -5.95 5.58
N ILE A 136 -7.56 -7.02 6.34
CA ILE A 136 -7.01 -6.91 7.69
C ILE A 136 -5.48 -7.00 7.65
N LYS A 137 -4.80 -6.02 8.26
CA LYS A 137 -3.34 -6.02 8.34
C LYS A 137 -2.88 -6.99 9.42
N ALA A 138 -2.54 -8.21 9.05
CA ALA A 138 -1.79 -9.08 9.95
C ALA A 138 -0.31 -8.65 10.07
N ASP A 139 -0.03 -7.52 10.73
CA ASP A 139 1.35 -7.16 11.10
C ASP A 139 1.87 -7.96 12.30
N ARG A 140 3.06 -7.64 12.80
CA ARG A 140 3.63 -8.34 13.96
C ARG A 140 2.71 -8.29 15.19
N MET A 141 1.96 -7.21 15.39
CA MET A 141 1.06 -7.07 16.53
C MET A 141 -0.17 -7.95 16.31
N ILE A 142 -0.83 -7.81 15.16
CA ILE A 142 -2.01 -8.61 14.83
C ILE A 142 -1.67 -10.10 14.76
N THR A 143 -0.55 -10.47 14.16
CA THR A 143 -0.06 -11.85 14.12
C THR A 143 0.17 -12.41 15.53
N ARG A 144 0.73 -11.62 16.45
CA ARG A 144 0.89 -12.01 17.87
C ARG A 144 -0.44 -12.13 18.58
N TRP A 145 -1.35 -11.18 18.37
CA TRP A 145 -2.69 -11.21 18.97
C TRP A 145 -3.45 -12.45 18.51
N VAL A 146 -3.48 -12.72 17.20
CA VAL A 146 -4.12 -13.92 16.65
C VAL A 146 -3.44 -15.17 17.18
N SER A 147 -2.10 -15.23 17.17
CA SER A 147 -1.36 -16.39 17.69
C SER A 147 -1.74 -16.71 19.14
N ARG A 148 -1.89 -15.67 19.98
CA ARG A 148 -2.35 -15.81 21.36
C ARG A 148 -3.81 -16.26 21.43
N ALA A 149 -4.69 -15.68 20.61
CA ALA A 149 -6.11 -16.00 20.59
C ALA A 149 -6.36 -17.45 20.16
N VAL A 150 -5.57 -17.98 19.21
CA VAL A 150 -5.70 -19.37 18.72
C VAL A 150 -4.78 -20.37 19.42
N GLY A 151 -3.97 -19.94 20.38
CA GLY A 151 -3.08 -20.80 21.17
C GLY A 151 -1.88 -21.40 20.41
N ARG A 152 -1.52 -20.87 19.23
CA ARG A 152 -0.37 -21.32 18.44
C ARG A 152 0.21 -20.21 17.59
N THR A 153 1.48 -20.32 17.21
CA THR A 153 2.10 -19.38 16.27
C THR A 153 1.46 -19.50 14.89
N VAL A 154 0.98 -18.38 14.36
CA VAL A 154 0.45 -18.28 12.99
C VAL A 154 1.34 -17.40 12.12
N LYS A 155 1.34 -17.63 10.81
CA LYS A 155 1.98 -16.72 9.85
C LYS A 155 1.08 -15.49 9.59
N PRO A 156 1.63 -14.35 9.14
CA PRO A 156 0.83 -13.17 8.81
C PRO A 156 -0.38 -13.46 7.89
N THR A 157 -0.17 -14.23 6.82
CA THR A 157 -1.25 -14.59 5.89
C THR A 157 -2.35 -15.43 6.54
N GLU A 158 -1.99 -16.26 7.51
CA GLU A 158 -2.92 -17.09 8.25
C GLU A 158 -3.68 -16.26 9.31
N ALA A 159 -2.99 -15.33 9.98
CA ALA A 159 -3.62 -14.39 10.89
C ALA A 159 -4.67 -13.50 10.19
N GLU A 160 -4.36 -13.06 8.97
CA GLU A 160 -5.28 -12.32 8.11
C GLU A 160 -6.51 -13.15 7.75
N ALA A 161 -6.31 -14.40 7.29
CA ALA A 161 -7.41 -15.31 6.95
C ALA A 161 -8.33 -15.60 8.16
N ILE A 162 -7.74 -15.81 9.35
CA ILE A 162 -8.49 -16.03 10.58
C ILE A 162 -9.34 -14.81 10.93
N LEU A 163 -8.79 -13.60 10.80
CA LEU A 163 -9.54 -12.39 11.13
C LEU A 163 -10.62 -12.07 10.09
N LEU A 164 -10.39 -12.34 8.81
CA LEU A 164 -11.43 -12.21 7.78
C LEU A 164 -12.59 -13.18 8.03
N ALA A 165 -12.29 -14.44 8.33
CA ALA A 165 -13.31 -15.43 8.69
C ALA A 165 -14.04 -15.07 9.99
N ALA A 166 -13.36 -14.43 10.95
CA ALA A 166 -13.98 -13.93 12.16
C ALA A 166 -14.92 -12.75 11.87
N ALA A 167 -14.51 -11.80 11.03
CA ALA A 167 -15.34 -10.66 10.62
C ALA A 167 -16.63 -11.13 9.92
N GLU A 168 -16.51 -12.11 9.01
CA GLU A 168 -17.64 -12.73 8.33
C GLU A 168 -18.60 -13.41 9.33
N ARG A 169 -18.07 -14.24 10.24
CA ARG A 169 -18.88 -14.92 11.27
C ARG A 169 -19.59 -13.95 12.21
N LEU A 170 -18.97 -12.81 12.49
CA LEU A 170 -19.52 -11.76 13.34
C LEU A 170 -20.43 -10.79 12.56
N SER A 171 -20.53 -10.93 11.23
CA SER A 171 -21.25 -10.00 10.36
C SER A 171 -20.81 -8.54 10.55
N VAL A 172 -19.51 -8.33 10.77
CA VAL A 172 -18.90 -7.00 10.91
C VAL A 172 -17.94 -6.72 9.76
N ASP A 173 -17.75 -5.44 9.47
CA ASP A 173 -16.70 -5.03 8.54
C ASP A 173 -15.32 -5.44 9.07
N ALA A 174 -14.49 -5.99 8.17
CA ALA A 174 -13.17 -6.48 8.50
C ALA A 174 -12.24 -5.38 9.04
N ASN A 175 -12.37 -4.14 8.54
CA ASN A 175 -11.60 -3.01 9.04
C ASN A 175 -12.09 -2.57 10.43
N HIS A 176 -13.40 -2.63 10.68
CA HIS A 176 -13.94 -2.42 12.04
C HIS A 176 -13.39 -3.45 13.03
N LEU A 177 -13.28 -4.72 12.63
CA LEU A 177 -12.68 -5.75 13.47
C LEU A 177 -11.19 -5.49 13.73
N ASP A 178 -10.42 -5.12 12.70
CA ASP A 178 -9.00 -4.73 12.86
C ASP A 178 -8.86 -3.56 13.84
N HIS A 179 -9.63 -2.49 13.66
CA HIS A 179 -9.63 -1.33 14.56
C HIS A 179 -9.99 -1.70 16.00
N ALA A 180 -10.96 -2.61 16.20
CA ALA A 180 -11.33 -3.11 17.52
C ALA A 180 -10.19 -3.89 18.18
N VAL A 181 -9.49 -4.76 17.43
CA VAL A 181 -8.31 -5.49 17.92
C VAL A 181 -7.20 -4.51 18.33
N TRP A 182 -6.95 -3.46 17.54
CA TRP A 182 -6.02 -2.39 17.88
C TRP A 182 -6.41 -1.63 19.14
N ALA A 183 -7.70 -1.33 19.33
CA ALA A 183 -8.21 -0.65 20.52
C ALA A 183 -7.98 -1.48 21.80
N VAL A 184 -8.29 -2.79 21.75
CA VAL A 184 -8.04 -3.72 22.86
C VAL A 184 -6.55 -3.78 23.21
N GLN A 185 -5.67 -3.76 22.22
CA GLN A 185 -4.22 -3.81 22.45
C GLN A 185 -3.65 -2.50 23.01
N ARG A 186 -4.17 -1.34 22.60
CA ARG A 186 -3.76 -0.04 23.17
C ARG A 186 -4.19 0.14 24.62
N GLY A 187 -5.31 -0.46 25.03
CA GLY A 187 -5.82 -0.41 26.41
C GLY A 187 -5.14 -1.38 27.39
N ARG A 188 -4.24 -2.26 26.92
CA ARG A 188 -3.50 -3.24 27.74
C ARG A 188 -2.10 -2.76 28.15
N ARG A 189 -1.91 -1.45 28.28
CA ARG A 189 -0.68 -0.90 28.87
C ARG A 189 -0.58 -1.22 30.36
#